data_AF-A0A8T3YRZ4-F1
#
_entry.id   AF-A0A8T3YRZ4-F1
#
_cell.length_a   1.000
_cell.length_b   1.000
_cell.length_c   1.000
_cell.angle_alpha   90.00
_cell.angle_beta   90.00
_cell.angle_gamma   90.00
#
_symmetry.space_group_name_H-M   'P 1'
#
loop_
_entity.id
_entity.type
_entity.pdbx_description
1 polymer ?
#
loop_
_entity_poly.entity_id
_entity_poly.type
_entity_poly.pdbx_seq_one_letter_code
_entity_poly.pdbx_strand_id
1 'polypeptide(L)'
;MNIKKSDGIYNVESMSKKGTFYTVDAIKKTCSCPGFLFYARRKGDVCKHVKAVLEYIANLEYNTKDVTKKNAYSIKNKKNSDGKKTKKEKEITEEDILNYIRKNNEVDAIELIEKYNEELINRMIKQGTIIEIKGKIKIV
;
A
#
# COMPACT_ATOMS: atom_id res chain seq x y z
N MET A 1 2.63 10.88 11.35
CA MET A 1 3.52 11.26 12.48
C MET A 1 4.92 11.35 11.92
N ASN A 2 5.74 12.33 12.33
CA ASN A 2 7.16 12.32 11.96
C ASN A 2 7.88 11.23 12.78
N ILE A 3 8.73 10.42 12.13
CA ILE A 3 9.46 9.33 12.77
C ILE A 3 10.94 9.48 12.39
N LYS A 4 11.83 9.58 13.39
CA LYS A 4 13.28 9.59 13.20
C LYS A 4 13.89 8.33 13.82
N LYS A 5 14.62 7.54 13.03
CA LYS A 5 15.38 6.37 13.52
C LYS A 5 16.76 6.81 14.03
N SER A 6 17.17 6.27 15.17
CA SER A 6 18.52 6.41 15.72
C SER A 6 18.84 5.12 16.48
N ASP A 7 19.82 4.35 15.99
CA ASP A 7 20.31 3.12 16.63
C ASP A 7 19.23 2.12 17.09
N GLY A 8 18.32 1.76 16.18
CA GLY A 8 17.20 0.85 16.47
C GLY A 8 16.04 1.45 17.28
N ILE A 9 16.24 2.63 17.85
CA ILE A 9 15.23 3.41 18.57
C ILE A 9 14.55 4.39 17.60
N TYR A 10 13.24 4.62 17.78
CA TYR A 10 12.42 5.45 16.90
C TYR A 10 11.79 6.60 17.69
N ASN A 11 12.07 7.84 17.32
CA ASN A 11 11.47 9.03 17.92
C ASN A 11 10.26 9.48 17.09
N VAL A 12 9.06 9.36 17.68
CA VAL A 12 7.76 9.58 17.03
C VAL A 12 7.12 10.87 17.52
N GLU A 13 6.78 11.77 16.61
CA GLU A 13 6.06 13.00 16.96
C GLU A 13 4.60 12.72 17.34
N SER A 14 4.18 13.28 18.47
CA SER A 14 2.81 13.26 18.97
C SER A 14 1.89 14.05 18.05
N MET A 15 0.99 13.34 17.34
CA MET A 15 -0.04 13.97 16.51
C MET A 15 -0.99 14.91 17.31
N SER A 16 -1.04 14.76 18.63
CA SER A 16 -1.84 15.60 19.54
C SER A 16 -1.08 16.81 20.12
N LYS A 17 0.26 16.85 20.00
CA LYS A 17 1.12 17.96 20.43
C LYS A 17 2.36 18.01 19.53
N LYS A 18 2.32 18.84 18.48
CA LYS A 18 3.49 19.08 17.60
C LYS A 18 4.72 19.47 18.41
N GLY A 19 5.90 19.02 17.97
CA GLY A 19 7.16 19.20 18.69
C GLY A 19 7.36 18.32 19.94
N THR A 20 6.34 17.60 20.42
CA THR A 20 6.51 16.57 21.46
C THR A 20 6.87 15.24 20.79
N PHE A 21 8.07 14.72 21.05
CA PHE A 21 8.53 13.43 20.54
C PHE A 21 8.49 12.35 21.63
N TYR A 22 8.04 11.14 21.29
CA TYR A 22 8.07 9.97 22.15
C TYR A 22 9.00 8.92 21.57
N THR A 23 9.82 8.36 22.44
CA THR A 23 10.78 7.29 22.14
C THR A 23 10.03 5.96 22.04
N VAL A 24 10.35 5.16 21.02
CA VAL A 24 9.78 3.83 20.76
C VAL A 24 10.91 2.83 20.54
N ASP A 25 10.87 1.72 21.26
CA ASP A 25 11.66 0.52 20.99
C ASP A 25 10.79 -0.45 20.19
N ALA A 26 11.12 -0.65 18.91
CA ALA A 26 10.34 -1.50 18.01
C ALA A 26 10.49 -2.99 18.32
N ILE A 27 11.64 -3.40 18.86
CA ILE A 27 11.98 -4.80 19.17
C ILE A 27 11.22 -5.24 20.42
N LYS A 28 11.29 -4.43 21.49
CA LYS A 28 10.59 -4.66 22.76
C LYS A 28 9.13 -4.19 22.73
N LYS A 29 8.69 -3.56 21.64
CA LYS A 29 7.34 -2.98 21.42
C LYS A 29 6.93 -1.99 22.53
N THR A 30 7.89 -1.23 23.08
CA THR A 30 7.64 -0.25 24.16
C THR A 30 7.66 1.18 23.66
N CYS A 31 7.05 2.11 24.42
CA CYS A 31 7.11 3.53 24.12
C CYS A 31 7.08 4.38 25.41
N SER A 32 7.76 5.52 25.42
CA SER A 32 7.69 6.52 26.49
C SER A 32 6.41 7.38 26.46
N CYS A 33 5.47 7.11 25.55
CA CYS A 33 4.15 7.76 25.55
C CYS A 33 3.40 7.45 26.86
N PRO A 34 2.74 8.44 27.49
CA PRO A 34 1.91 8.18 28.68
C PRO A 34 0.80 7.16 28.40
N GLY A 35 0.29 7.11 27.16
CA GLY A 35 -0.67 6.08 26.71
C GLY A 35 -0.15 4.64 26.83
N PHE A 36 1.17 4.40 26.71
CA PHE A 36 1.76 3.07 26.93
C PHE A 36 1.88 2.78 28.42
N LEU A 37 2.44 3.71 29.17
CA LEU A 37 2.74 3.56 30.59
C LEU A 37 1.48 3.35 31.45
N PHE A 38 0.40 4.11 31.18
CA PHE A 38 -0.82 4.06 31.99
C PHE A 38 -1.87 3.06 31.49
N TYR A 39 -1.96 2.83 30.17
CA TYR A 39 -3.04 2.01 29.58
C TYR A 39 -2.51 0.76 28.88
N ALA A 40 -1.70 0.91 27.83
CA ALA A 40 -1.37 -0.19 26.94
C ALA A 40 -0.62 -1.34 27.66
N ARG A 41 0.39 -0.99 28.48
CA ARG A 41 1.18 -1.93 29.29
C ARG A 41 0.35 -2.74 30.29
N ARG A 42 -0.81 -2.25 30.73
CA ARG A 42 -1.71 -2.95 31.67
C ARG A 42 -2.77 -3.82 30.98
N LYS A 43 -3.17 -3.47 29.75
CA LYS A 43 -4.18 -4.22 28.97
C LYS A 43 -3.61 -5.24 27.98
N GLY A 44 -2.28 -5.28 27.79
CA GLY A 44 -1.65 -6.06 26.72
C GLY A 44 -1.81 -5.41 25.33
N ASP A 45 -2.24 -4.15 25.29
CA ASP A 45 -2.50 -3.38 24.07
C ASP A 45 -1.23 -2.63 23.61
N VAL A 46 -1.26 -2.01 22.43
CA VAL A 46 -0.10 -1.41 21.75
C VAL A 46 -0.32 0.10 21.57
N CYS A 47 0.48 0.94 22.24
CA CYS A 47 0.37 2.41 22.09
C CYS A 47 0.48 2.82 20.62
N LYS A 48 -0.36 3.77 20.19
CA LYS A 48 -0.45 4.28 18.82
C LYS A 48 0.89 4.62 18.15
N HIS A 49 1.90 5.04 18.92
CA HIS A 49 3.25 5.33 18.42
C HIS A 49 4.08 4.06 18.14
N VAL A 50 3.91 2.99 18.92
CA VAL A 50 4.48 1.67 18.63
C VAL A 50 3.85 1.11 17.37
N LYS A 51 2.51 1.18 17.25
CA LYS A 51 1.81 0.74 16.03
C LYS A 51 2.31 1.50 14.80
N ALA A 52 2.38 2.83 14.87
CA ALA A 52 2.89 3.66 13.78
C ALA A 52 4.36 3.37 13.41
N VAL A 53 5.21 2.94 14.35
CA VAL A 53 6.59 2.51 14.07
C VAL A 53 6.64 1.12 13.45
N LEU A 54 5.81 0.18 13.89
CA LEU A 54 5.71 -1.14 13.25
C LEU A 54 5.16 -1.01 11.82
N GLU A 55 4.15 -0.16 11.60
CA GLU A 55 3.64 0.17 10.27
C GLU A 55 4.72 0.86 9.41
N TYR A 56 5.52 1.77 9.98
CA TYR A 56 6.65 2.42 9.27
C TYR A 56 7.76 1.43 8.90
N ILE A 57 8.11 0.49 9.79
CA ILE A 57 9.10 -0.58 9.52
C ILE A 57 8.57 -1.53 8.43
N ALA A 58 7.32 -1.98 8.54
CA ALA A 58 6.71 -2.85 7.53
C ALA A 58 6.63 -2.16 6.15
N ASN A 59 6.38 -0.84 6.11
CA ASN A 59 6.44 -0.07 4.87
C ASN A 59 7.88 0.06 4.33
N LEU A 60 8.91 0.19 5.18
CA LEU A 60 10.32 0.16 4.74
C LEU A 60 10.74 -1.22 4.22
N GLU A 61 10.29 -2.32 4.84
CA GLU A 61 10.52 -3.68 4.37
C GLU A 61 9.79 -3.98 3.06
N TYR A 62 8.55 -3.46 2.90
CA TYR A 62 7.84 -3.51 1.63
C TYR A 62 8.61 -2.74 0.56
N ASN A 63 9.05 -1.50 0.86
CA ASN A 63 9.83 -0.68 -0.06
C ASN A 63 11.18 -1.31 -0.43
N THR A 64 11.85 -2.06 0.46
CA THR A 64 13.15 -2.72 0.13
C THR A 64 12.99 -3.99 -0.70
N LYS A 65 11.93 -4.78 -0.47
CA LYS A 65 11.51 -5.85 -1.40
C LYS A 65 11.12 -5.27 -2.76
N ASP A 66 10.48 -4.10 -2.74
CA ASP A 66 10.26 -3.30 -3.94
C ASP A 66 11.58 -2.83 -4.56
N VAL A 67 12.60 -2.32 -3.84
CA VAL A 67 13.86 -1.85 -4.46
C VAL A 67 14.58 -2.97 -5.24
N THR A 68 14.48 -4.23 -4.82
CA THR A 68 14.96 -5.39 -5.61
C THR A 68 14.14 -5.72 -6.87
N LYS A 69 12.99 -5.08 -7.10
CA LYS A 69 12.22 -5.07 -8.36
C LYS A 69 12.04 -3.67 -8.98
N LYS A 70 12.36 -2.58 -8.27
CA LYS A 70 12.02 -1.20 -8.61
C LYS A 70 13.23 -0.37 -9.03
N ASN A 71 13.81 -0.82 -10.14
CA ASN A 71 14.08 0.07 -11.27
C ASN A 71 12.77 0.54 -11.98
N ALA A 72 11.66 0.66 -11.22
CA ALA A 72 10.29 0.77 -11.73
C ALA A 72 9.34 1.41 -10.71
N TYR A 73 9.19 2.74 -10.76
CA TYR A 73 7.97 3.46 -10.32
C TYR A 73 7.35 3.12 -8.95
N SER A 74 8.07 3.46 -7.88
CA SER A 74 7.87 4.69 -7.08
C SER A 74 6.55 5.49 -7.17
N ILE A 75 6.23 6.21 -6.07
CA ILE A 75 5.28 7.37 -5.96
C ILE A 75 3.79 6.96 -6.11
N LYS A 76 2.76 7.60 -5.51
CA LYS A 76 2.60 8.91 -4.80
C LYS A 76 2.41 8.67 -3.28
N ASN A 77 1.59 9.30 -2.42
CA ASN A 77 0.60 10.40 -2.39
C ASN A 77 0.51 10.90 -0.90
N LYS A 78 -0.12 12.02 -0.46
CA LYS A 78 -0.94 13.07 -1.08
C LYS A 78 -0.77 14.40 -0.32
N LYS A 79 -0.31 15.46 -1.00
CA LYS A 79 -0.93 16.80 -0.99
C LYS A 79 -0.25 17.74 -1.99
N ASN A 80 -1.05 18.68 -2.49
CA ASN A 80 -0.69 19.78 -3.39
C ASN A 80 0.31 20.72 -2.65
N SER A 81 1.13 21.52 -3.32
CA SER A 81 0.82 22.27 -4.56
C SER A 81 2.00 22.48 -5.51
N ASP A 82 1.66 23.14 -6.61
CA ASP A 82 2.49 23.68 -7.69
C ASP A 82 2.99 22.71 -8.77
N GLY A 83 3.16 23.25 -9.98
CA GLY A 83 2.79 22.54 -11.20
C GLY A 83 3.96 22.22 -12.13
N LYS A 84 3.91 21.03 -12.75
CA LYS A 84 4.56 20.81 -14.06
C LYS A 84 3.94 19.64 -14.83
N LYS A 85 3.34 20.01 -15.98
CA LYS A 85 2.96 19.22 -17.17
C LYS A 85 3.19 17.70 -17.06
N THR A 86 2.15 16.94 -16.75
CA THR A 86 2.08 15.50 -17.05
C THR A 86 2.02 15.28 -18.56
N LYS A 87 2.74 14.27 -19.06
CA LYS A 87 2.49 13.69 -20.39
C LYS A 87 1.17 12.92 -20.33
N LYS A 88 0.46 12.78 -21.45
CA LYS A 88 -0.72 11.90 -21.54
C LYS A 88 -0.32 10.45 -21.25
N GLU A 89 -0.69 9.95 -20.10
CA GLU A 89 -0.88 8.51 -19.86
C GLU A 89 -2.07 8.07 -20.73
N LYS A 90 -1.99 6.88 -21.34
CA LYS A 90 -3.15 6.31 -22.07
C LYS A 90 -4.11 5.72 -21.04
N GLU A 91 -5.34 6.23 -21.01
CA GLU A 91 -6.41 5.63 -20.23
C GLU A 91 -6.72 4.23 -20.81
N ILE A 92 -6.52 3.20 -19.98
CA ILE A 92 -6.81 1.81 -20.32
C ILE A 92 -8.30 1.58 -20.07
N THR A 93 -9.08 1.39 -21.13
CA THR A 93 -10.54 1.20 -21.07
C THR A 93 -10.93 -0.27 -21.07
N GLU A 94 -12.15 -0.56 -20.60
CA GLU A 94 -12.74 -1.90 -20.56
C GLU A 94 -12.81 -2.55 -21.97
N GLU A 95 -12.91 -1.73 -23.02
CA GLU A 95 -12.90 -2.18 -24.42
C GLU A 95 -11.57 -2.81 -24.85
N ASP A 96 -10.42 -2.34 -24.35
CA ASP A 96 -9.12 -2.91 -24.71
C ASP A 96 -8.97 -4.33 -24.14
N ILE A 97 -9.44 -4.55 -22.91
CA ILE A 97 -9.51 -5.87 -22.26
C ILE A 97 -10.42 -6.82 -23.05
N LEU A 98 -11.61 -6.36 -23.46
CA LEU A 98 -12.51 -7.16 -24.29
C LEU A 98 -11.90 -7.51 -25.64
N ASN A 99 -11.20 -6.56 -26.28
CA ASN A 99 -10.47 -6.80 -27.52
C ASN A 99 -9.30 -7.79 -27.33
N TYR A 100 -8.60 -7.70 -26.20
CA TYR A 100 -7.53 -8.63 -25.83
C TYR A 100 -8.04 -10.06 -25.62
N ILE A 101 -9.12 -10.24 -24.85
CA ILE A 101 -9.72 -11.56 -24.64
C ILE A 101 -10.30 -12.11 -25.95
N ARG A 102 -10.95 -11.28 -26.80
CA ARG A 102 -11.43 -11.70 -28.14
C ARG A 102 -10.30 -12.21 -29.05
N LYS A 103 -9.12 -11.58 -29.02
CA LYS A 103 -7.98 -12.00 -29.85
C LYS A 103 -7.35 -13.32 -29.41
N ASN A 104 -7.35 -13.62 -28.11
CA ASN A 104 -6.75 -14.83 -27.56
C ASN A 104 -7.78 -15.96 -27.35
N ASN A 105 -9.09 -15.66 -27.42
CA ASN A 105 -10.24 -16.53 -27.17
C ASN A 105 -10.38 -17.02 -25.71
N GLU A 106 -9.26 -17.32 -25.04
CA GLU A 106 -9.15 -17.48 -23.59
C GLU A 106 -7.84 -16.90 -23.08
N VAL A 107 -7.87 -16.25 -21.92
CA VAL A 107 -6.70 -15.64 -21.28
C VAL A 107 -6.58 -16.19 -19.86
N ASP A 108 -5.36 -16.42 -19.38
CA ASP A 108 -5.15 -16.76 -17.97
C ASP A 108 -5.47 -15.56 -17.07
N ALA A 109 -6.16 -15.78 -15.95
CA ALA A 109 -6.54 -14.72 -15.03
C ALA A 109 -5.31 -13.94 -14.51
N ILE A 110 -4.19 -14.63 -14.28
CA ILE A 110 -2.94 -14.02 -13.82
C ILE A 110 -2.37 -13.12 -14.93
N GLU A 111 -2.33 -13.61 -16.18
CA GLU A 111 -1.80 -12.83 -17.31
C GLU A 111 -2.63 -11.57 -17.58
N LEU A 112 -3.97 -11.66 -17.42
CA LEU A 112 -4.84 -10.50 -17.56
C LEU A 112 -4.59 -9.49 -16.43
N ILE A 113 -4.41 -9.94 -15.18
CA ILE A 113 -4.13 -9.09 -14.00
C ILE A 113 -2.72 -8.48 -14.05
N GLU A 114 -1.73 -9.12 -14.69
CA GLU A 114 -0.41 -8.52 -14.92
C GLU A 114 -0.41 -7.46 -16.05
N LYS A 115 -1.31 -7.59 -17.04
CA LYS A 115 -1.44 -6.63 -18.16
C LYS A 115 -2.42 -5.48 -17.89
N TYR A 116 -3.43 -5.72 -17.05
CA TYR A 116 -4.56 -4.83 -16.85
C TYR A 116 -4.92 -4.70 -15.35
N ASN A 117 -5.56 -3.59 -14.96
CA ASN A 117 -5.85 -3.32 -13.55
C ASN A 117 -6.81 -4.36 -12.95
N GLU A 118 -6.35 -5.08 -11.93
CA GLU A 118 -7.11 -6.05 -11.13
C GLU A 118 -8.49 -5.55 -10.68
N GLU A 119 -8.61 -4.27 -10.29
CA GLU A 119 -9.88 -3.68 -9.87
C GLU A 119 -10.89 -3.61 -11.02
N LEU A 120 -10.42 -3.34 -12.25
CA LEU A 120 -11.25 -3.25 -13.44
C LEU A 120 -11.72 -4.64 -13.90
N ILE A 121 -10.81 -5.63 -13.89
CA ILE A 121 -11.13 -7.03 -14.19
C ILE A 121 -12.19 -7.55 -13.20
N ASN A 122 -11.98 -7.33 -11.90
CA ASN A 122 -12.96 -7.69 -10.86
C ASN A 122 -14.31 -6.99 -11.03
N ARG A 123 -14.33 -5.78 -11.61
CA ARG A 123 -15.56 -5.05 -11.93
C ARG A 123 -16.31 -5.70 -13.10
N MET A 124 -15.61 -5.99 -14.19
CA MET A 124 -16.16 -6.66 -15.38
C MET A 124 -16.66 -8.09 -15.06
N ILE A 125 -16.01 -8.82 -14.14
CA ILE A 125 -16.50 -10.10 -13.61
C ILE A 125 -17.82 -9.89 -12.84
N LYS A 126 -17.89 -8.90 -11.93
CA LYS A 126 -19.11 -8.60 -11.16
C LYS A 126 -20.27 -8.07 -12.02
N GLN A 127 -19.98 -7.46 -13.17
CA GLN A 127 -20.96 -7.04 -14.17
C GLN A 127 -21.41 -8.19 -15.09
N GLY A 128 -20.76 -9.36 -15.04
CA GLY A 128 -21.05 -10.49 -15.93
C GLY A 128 -20.61 -10.26 -17.37
N THR A 129 -19.72 -9.30 -17.64
CA THR A 129 -19.18 -9.04 -19.00
C THR A 129 -18.09 -10.05 -19.37
N ILE A 130 -17.38 -10.55 -18.36
CA ILE A 130 -16.38 -11.61 -18.46
C ILE A 130 -16.61 -12.61 -17.33
N ILE A 131 -16.19 -13.86 -17.55
CA ILE A 131 -16.37 -14.99 -16.65
C ILE A 131 -15.02 -15.67 -16.41
N GLU A 132 -14.71 -15.97 -15.15
CA GLU A 132 -13.58 -16.82 -14.80
C GLU A 132 -14.04 -18.28 -14.63
N ILE A 133 -13.36 -19.21 -15.30
CA ILE A 133 -13.55 -20.65 -15.15
C ILE A 133 -12.17 -21.29 -14.93
N LYS A 134 -11.93 -21.82 -13.73
CA LYS A 134 -10.70 -22.54 -13.37
C LYS A 134 -9.42 -21.70 -13.62
N GLY A 135 -9.41 -20.42 -13.24
CA GLY A 135 -8.28 -19.52 -13.46
C GLY A 135 -8.16 -18.99 -14.89
N LYS A 136 -9.09 -19.28 -15.81
CA LYS A 136 -9.12 -18.70 -17.16
C LYS A 136 -10.30 -17.75 -17.34
N ILE A 137 -10.03 -16.58 -17.88
CA ILE A 137 -11.02 -15.56 -18.19
C ILE A 137 -11.49 -15.71 -19.64
N LYS A 138 -12.80 -15.68 -19.82
CA LYS A 138 -13.51 -15.65 -21.10
C LYS A 138 -14.54 -14.52 -21.11
N ILE A 139 -14.98 -14.12 -22.30
CA ILE A 139 -16.17 -13.27 -22.45
C ILE A 139 -17.40 -14.18 -22.38
N VAL A 140 -18.51 -13.64 -21.85
CA VAL A 140 -19.83 -14.31 -21.77
C VAL A 140 -20.54 -14.25 -23.12
#